data_AF-A0A2V2U4I5-F1
#
_entry.id   AF-A0A2V2U4I5-F1
#
_cell.length_a   1.000
_cell.length_b   1.000
_cell.length_c   1.000
_cell.angle_alpha   90.00
_cell.angle_beta   90.00
_cell.angle_gamma   90.00
#
_symmetry.space_group_name_H-M   'P 1'
#
loop_
_entity.id
_entity.type
_entity.pdbx_description
1 polymer ?
#
loop_
_entity_poly.entity_id
_entity_poly.type
_entity_poly.pdbx_seq_one_letter_code
_entity_poly.pdbx_strand_id
1 'polypeptide(L)'
;MEVLDHFDAPDLKPPNMDAHPDICDLYAFRKSEDTNNAILVLNVNPVAPTNADSFASEAVYEVQANTAGDAVADIAYRFTFSHNGDGC
;
A
#
# COMPACT_ATOMS: atom_id res chain seq x y z
N MET A 1 10.44 -11.94 -0.95
CA MET A 1 10.97 -10.61 -1.33
C MET A 1 10.08 -9.64 -0.61
N GLU A 2 10.59 -8.99 0.42
CA GLU A 2 9.91 -7.85 1.04
C GLU A 2 10.25 -6.60 0.21
N VAL A 3 9.23 -5.82 -0.10
CA VAL A 3 9.38 -4.46 -0.60
C VAL A 3 8.79 -3.59 0.51
N LEU A 4 9.66 -2.85 1.18
CA LEU A 4 9.34 -1.98 2.31
C LEU A 4 9.56 -0.54 1.83
N ASP A 5 8.56 0.32 1.94
CA ASP A 5 8.79 1.77 2.00
C ASP A 5 8.90 2.15 3.47
N HIS A 6 10.03 1.77 4.04
CA HIS A 6 10.27 1.90 5.46
C HIS A 6 10.86 3.27 5.75
N PHE A 7 10.03 4.10 6.34
CA PHE A 7 10.28 5.50 6.63
C PHE A 7 11.18 5.77 7.85
N ASP A 8 12.15 4.89 8.12
CA ASP A 8 12.94 4.88 9.37
C ASP A 8 14.23 5.70 9.34
N ALA A 9 14.51 6.41 8.25
CA ALA A 9 15.62 7.35 8.26
C ALA A 9 15.19 8.67 8.94
N PRO A 10 16.04 9.28 9.79
CA PRO A 10 15.75 10.59 10.36
C PRO A 10 15.53 11.62 9.25
N ASP A 11 14.48 12.43 9.38
CA ASP A 11 13.99 13.47 8.45
C ASP A 11 13.12 13.01 7.27
N LEU A 12 12.76 11.74 7.16
CA LEU A 12 11.72 11.30 6.24
C LEU A 12 10.35 11.86 6.71
N LYS A 13 9.59 12.53 5.81
CA LYS A 13 8.22 13.04 6.02
C LYS A 13 7.23 12.43 5.03
N PRO A 14 6.06 11.89 5.45
CA PRO A 14 5.19 11.14 4.54
C PRO A 14 4.75 12.01 3.36
N PRO A 15 4.21 11.41 2.29
CA PRO A 15 3.89 12.11 1.05
C PRO A 15 3.15 13.42 1.35
N ASN A 16 3.69 14.55 0.89
CA ASN A 16 3.11 15.87 1.11
C ASN A 16 2.84 16.26 2.59
N MET A 17 3.56 15.69 3.56
CA MET A 17 3.28 15.80 5.01
C MET A 17 1.94 15.21 5.45
N ASP A 18 1.33 14.39 4.60
CA ASP A 18 0.04 13.75 4.84
C ASP A 18 0.24 12.28 5.24
N ALA A 19 -0.25 11.92 6.43
CA ALA A 19 -0.16 10.58 6.97
C ALA A 19 -1.14 9.59 6.31
N HIS A 20 -2.24 10.08 5.73
CA HIS A 20 -3.34 9.21 5.28
C HIS A 20 -2.95 8.19 4.18
N PRO A 21 -2.07 8.51 3.21
CA PRO A 21 -1.63 7.54 2.20
C PRO A 21 -0.31 6.83 2.55
N ASP A 22 0.20 6.93 3.79
CA ASP A 22 1.51 6.38 4.17
C ASP A 22 1.48 4.84 4.19
N ILE A 23 2.16 4.19 3.24
CA ILE A 23 2.27 2.73 3.10
C ILE A 23 3.60 2.29 3.74
N CYS A 24 3.57 1.40 4.73
CA CYS A 24 4.80 0.90 5.36
C CYS A 24 5.37 -0.33 4.63
N ASP A 25 4.53 -1.38 4.53
CA ASP A 25 4.97 -2.73 4.22
C ASP A 25 4.02 -3.38 3.22
N LEU A 26 4.58 -4.14 2.28
CA LEU A 26 3.85 -5.05 1.40
C LEU A 26 4.34 -6.48 1.57
N TYR A 27 3.47 -7.35 2.06
CA TYR A 27 3.70 -8.78 2.17
C TYR A 27 3.02 -9.53 1.02
N ALA A 28 3.73 -10.50 0.45
CA ALA A 28 3.21 -11.35 -0.61
C ALA A 28 3.35 -12.83 -0.25
N PHE A 29 2.23 -13.54 -0.25
CA PHE A 29 2.15 -14.97 0.03
C PHE A 29 1.60 -15.72 -1.17
N ARG A 30 2.07 -16.94 -1.40
CA ARG A 30 1.37 -17.87 -2.29
C ARG A 30 0.21 -18.48 -1.54
N LYS A 31 -0.97 -18.53 -2.15
CA LYS A 31 -2.11 -19.24 -1.56
C LYS A 31 -1.77 -20.73 -1.48
N SER A 32 -1.97 -21.33 -0.30
CA SER A 32 -1.52 -22.71 0.01
C SER A 32 -2.16 -23.78 -0.87
N GLU A 33 -3.44 -23.62 -1.22
CA GLU A 33 -4.21 -24.60 -1.99
C GLU A 33 -4.28 -24.31 -3.50
N ASP A 34 -3.80 -23.15 -3.93
CA ASP A 34 -3.75 -22.78 -5.34
C ASP A 34 -2.58 -21.83 -5.60
N THR A 35 -1.50 -22.38 -6.11
CA THR A 35 -0.25 -21.64 -6.33
C THR A 35 -0.31 -20.69 -7.52
N ASN A 36 -1.40 -20.69 -8.30
CA ASN A 36 -1.63 -19.68 -9.33
C ASN A 36 -2.12 -18.35 -8.74
N ASN A 37 -2.48 -18.33 -7.45
CA ASN A 37 -2.98 -17.15 -6.75
C ASN A 37 -1.97 -16.65 -5.70
N ALA A 38 -1.85 -15.32 -5.64
CA ALA A 38 -1.09 -14.62 -4.62
C ALA A 38 -2.04 -13.89 -3.67
N ILE A 39 -1.63 -13.79 -2.40
CA ILE A 39 -2.27 -12.96 -1.37
C ILE A 39 -1.31 -11.81 -1.10
N LEU A 40 -1.81 -10.59 -1.27
CA LEU A 40 -1.08 -9.36 -0.97
C LEU A 40 -1.67 -8.74 0.29
N VAL A 41 -0.81 -8.37 1.25
CA VAL A 41 -1.20 -7.66 2.47
C VAL A 41 -0.40 -6.38 2.53
N LEU A 42 -1.09 -5.26 2.65
CA LEU A 42 -0.50 -3.93 2.66
C LEU A 42 -0.80 -3.25 3.99
N ASN A 43 0.24 -2.73 4.64
CA ASN A 43 0.14 -1.98 5.87
C ASN A 43 0.13 -0.49 5.56
N VAL A 44 -0.72 0.26 6.26
CA VAL A 44 -0.66 1.73 6.30
C VAL A 44 -0.26 2.20 7.69
N ASN A 45 0.43 3.33 7.78
CA ASN A 45 0.83 3.94 9.05
C ASN A 45 -0.20 4.97 9.51
N PRO A 46 -1.10 4.63 10.45
CA PRO A 46 -2.03 5.63 10.96
C PRO A 46 -1.36 6.68 11.85
N VAL A 47 -0.08 6.55 12.24
CA VAL A 47 0.49 7.33 13.35
C VAL A 47 1.34 8.54 12.91
N ALA A 48 1.95 8.56 11.73
CA ALA A 48 3.01 9.55 11.43
C ALA A 48 2.65 10.55 10.31
N PRO A 49 2.83 11.88 10.49
CA PRO A 49 3.05 12.67 11.70
C PRO A 49 1.75 13.27 12.30
N THR A 50 0.58 13.01 11.71
CA THR A 50 -0.68 13.70 12.06
C THR A 50 -1.72 12.83 12.76
N ASN A 51 -1.45 11.55 13.04
CA ASN A 51 -2.46 10.56 13.45
C ASN A 51 -3.67 10.53 12.49
N ALA A 52 -3.56 9.83 11.37
CA ALA A 52 -4.68 9.62 10.45
C ALA A 52 -5.76 8.75 11.11
N ASP A 53 -7.00 9.24 11.12
CA ASP A 53 -8.18 8.52 11.63
C ASP A 53 -8.96 7.79 10.52
N SER A 54 -8.48 7.88 9.28
CA SER A 54 -9.12 7.38 8.07
C SER A 54 -8.10 7.14 6.95
N PHE A 55 -8.54 6.51 5.86
CA PHE A 55 -7.77 6.44 4.61
C PHE A 55 -8.00 7.72 3.78
N ALA A 56 -7.01 8.11 2.97
CA ALA A 56 -7.16 9.22 2.04
C ALA A 56 -8.11 8.81 0.90
N SER A 57 -9.30 9.41 0.87
CA SER A 57 -10.34 9.07 -0.10
C SER A 57 -10.02 9.52 -1.53
N GLU A 58 -9.19 10.55 -1.63
CA GLU A 58 -8.67 11.15 -2.84
C GLU A 58 -7.42 10.44 -3.37
N ALA A 59 -6.81 9.57 -2.56
CA ALA A 59 -5.63 8.81 -2.94
C ALA A 59 -6.00 7.54 -3.72
N VAL A 60 -5.18 7.24 -4.73
CA VAL A 60 -5.18 5.93 -5.39
C VAL A 60 -4.03 5.12 -4.81
N TYR A 61 -4.37 4.02 -4.15
CA TYR A 61 -3.41 3.04 -3.67
C TYR A 61 -3.14 2.06 -4.81
N GLU A 62 -1.87 1.91 -5.21
CA GLU A 62 -1.47 1.08 -6.35
C GLU A 62 -0.41 0.06 -5.96
N VAL A 63 -0.61 -1.20 -6.34
CA VAL A 63 0.40 -2.25 -6.30
C VAL A 63 0.72 -2.70 -7.72
N GLN A 64 1.97 -2.52 -8.12
CA GLN A 64 2.47 -2.94 -9.43
C GLN A 64 3.22 -4.27 -9.31
N ALA A 65 2.95 -5.20 -10.23
CA ALA A 65 3.63 -6.48 -10.32
C ALA A 65 4.30 -6.65 -11.69
N ASN A 66 5.59 -6.99 -11.67
CA ASN A 66 6.35 -7.45 -12.82
C ASN A 66 6.48 -8.97 -12.75
N THR A 67 5.93 -9.64 -13.76
CA THR A 67 5.91 -11.09 -13.94
C THR A 67 6.82 -11.56 -15.08
N ALA A 68 7.23 -10.65 -15.97
CA ALA A 68 8.13 -10.93 -17.10
C ALA A 68 9.63 -10.81 -16.75
N GLY A 69 9.96 -10.15 -15.64
CA GLY A 69 11.34 -9.99 -15.17
C GLY A 69 12.12 -8.86 -15.85
N ASP A 70 11.44 -7.91 -16.50
CA ASP A 70 12.04 -6.83 -17.30
C ASP A 70 12.08 -5.46 -16.58
N ALA A 71 11.64 -5.41 -15.32
CA ALA A 71 11.47 -4.22 -14.49
C ALA A 71 10.37 -3.25 -14.99
N VAL A 72 9.46 -3.72 -15.85
CA VAL A 72 8.24 -3.02 -16.23
C VAL A 72 7.05 -3.71 -15.58
N ALA A 73 6.08 -2.95 -15.09
CA ALA A 73 4.88 -3.51 -14.50
C ALA A 73 4.00 -4.17 -15.58
N ASP A 74 3.67 -5.45 -15.40
CA ASP A 74 2.71 -6.18 -16.23
C ASP A 74 1.27 -6.02 -15.72
N ILE A 75 1.11 -5.89 -14.41
CA ILE A 75 -0.18 -5.82 -13.71
C ILE A 75 -0.16 -4.66 -12.72
N ALA A 76 -1.24 -3.90 -12.66
CA ALA A 76 -1.47 -2.88 -11.63
C ALA A 76 -2.81 -3.13 -10.92
N TYR A 77 -2.75 -3.34 -9.60
CA TYR A 77 -3.93 -3.39 -8.73
C TYR A 77 -4.15 -1.99 -8.15
N ARG A 78 -5.31 -1.40 -8.39
CA ARG A 78 -5.66 -0.04 -7.93
C ARG A 78 -6.92 -0.08 -7.09
N PHE A 79 -6.91 0.63 -5.98
CA PHE A 79 -8.06 0.78 -5.11
C PHE A 79 -8.09 2.15 -4.45
N THR A 80 -9.30 2.56 -4.07
CA THR A 80 -9.61 3.80 -3.36
C THR A 80 -10.49 3.46 -2.17
N PHE A 81 -10.44 4.29 -1.13
CA PHE A 81 -11.34 4.17 0.01
C PHE A 81 -12.40 5.28 -0.06
N SER A 82 -13.63 4.98 0.34
CA SER A 82 -14.66 6.00 0.53
C SER A 82 -14.40 6.78 1.82
N HIS A 83 -15.00 7.97 1.94
CA HIS A 83 -15.02 8.67 3.23
C HIS A 83 -15.73 7.82 4.30
N ASN A 84 -15.33 8.01 5.56
CA ASN A 84 -16.01 7.41 6.69
C ASN A 84 -17.48 7.85 6.73
N GLY A 85 -18.42 6.89 6.76
CA GLY A 85 -19.86 7.16 6.85
C GLY A 85 -20.60 7.20 5.51
N ASP A 86 -19.88 7.20 4.38
CA ASP A 86 -20.47 7.12 3.04
C ASP A 86 -20.65 5.67 2.54
N GLY A 87 -20.45 4.69 3.43
CA GLY A 87 -20.61 3.26 3.12
C GLY A 87 -22.08 2.89 2.86
N CYS A 88 -22.32 2.10 1.82
CA CYS A 88 -23.57 1.40 1.56
C CYS A 88 -24.10 0.64 2.79
#